data_AF-A0A401GR54-F1
#
_entry.id   AF-A0A401GR54-F1
#
_cell.length_a   1.000
_cell.length_b   1.000
_cell.length_c   1.000
_cell.angle_alpha   90.00
_cell.angle_beta   90.00
_cell.angle_gamma   90.00
#
_symmetry.space_group_name_H-M   'P 1'
#
loop_
_entity.id
_entity.type
_entity.pdbx_description
1 polymer ?
#
loop_
_entity_poly.entity_id
_entity_poly.type
_entity_poly.pdbx_seq_one_letter_code
_entity_poly.pdbx_strand_id
1 'polypeptide(L)'
;MTFPIGKTWVAPKLNDSSTQVCQAAKSTALPNQKANQSKKNNTKHTTEPFTGDRTLAQSIMFMHDTLLSQKVARAVAEGDIGRVYEGIKMMLFSFAGSSHLKYVSYLLETICDLELESSEAAKDVFLKNWLVNPSGKAQKYQEGDFTQERYNRELETFVDRKDTQWNADYICKVISPNVHHFMKMKNTYGDGVGLAKHRGEHREPHSKSEVRTLLETYRSEELHRFRSGHSYDSTADTTVDTFGEGVEQLYNGKLQKWITDSTSTRATRSNSQAEELSTMDDADGIDDPYDYDNDDEEDHKQPTYTSGNMVLVDGELQVKLEDISVQSAASYMDEDVDEEVNYAEDSEDTHSDTELGEM
;
A
#
# COMPACT_ATOMS: atom_id res chain seq x y z
N MET A 1 15.72 0.77 -32.15
CA MET A 1 14.69 1.72 -31.65
C MET A 1 15.26 3.12 -31.85
N THR A 2 14.62 3.97 -32.66
CA THR A 2 15.10 5.33 -32.93
C THR A 2 14.31 6.31 -32.08
N PHE A 3 14.97 7.00 -31.15
CA PHE A 3 14.34 8.01 -30.31
C PHE A 3 14.26 9.35 -31.05
N PRO A 4 13.18 10.13 -30.88
CA PRO A 4 13.15 11.50 -31.38
C PRO A 4 14.21 12.32 -30.64
N ILE A 5 15.15 12.89 -31.41
CA ILE A 5 16.24 13.70 -30.88
C ILE A 5 15.71 15.12 -30.61
N GLY A 6 15.98 15.64 -29.42
CA GLY A 6 15.68 17.01 -29.00
C GLY A 6 16.84 17.96 -29.26
N LYS A 7 16.67 19.21 -28.86
CA LYS A 7 17.72 20.23 -28.88
C LYS A 7 18.77 19.91 -27.82
N THR A 8 20.00 20.38 -28.02
CA THR A 8 21.07 20.29 -27.02
C THR A 8 20.57 20.81 -25.68
N TRP A 9 20.76 20.05 -24.61
CA TRP A 9 20.37 20.47 -23.27
C TRP A 9 21.38 21.43 -22.68
N VAL A 10 20.86 22.46 -22.03
CA VAL A 10 21.64 23.45 -21.27
C VAL A 10 20.97 23.53 -19.92
N ALA A 11 21.73 23.31 -18.85
CA ALA A 11 21.21 23.36 -17.50
C ALA A 11 20.53 24.72 -17.24
N PRO A 12 19.29 24.73 -16.72
CA PRO A 12 18.66 25.97 -16.31
C PRO A 12 19.51 26.64 -15.23
N LYS A 13 19.69 27.96 -15.35
CA LYS A 13 20.32 28.73 -14.27
C LYS A 13 19.37 28.69 -13.07
N LEU A 14 19.85 28.16 -11.94
CA LEU A 14 19.12 28.23 -10.68
C LEU A 14 18.89 29.70 -10.34
N ASN A 15 17.62 30.13 -10.36
CA ASN A 15 17.24 31.45 -9.86
C ASN A 15 17.12 31.38 -8.32
N ASP A 16 17.37 32.49 -7.64
CA ASP A 16 17.44 32.56 -6.16
C ASP A 16 16.16 32.04 -5.45
N SER A 17 15.00 32.04 -6.11
CA SER A 17 13.76 31.47 -5.56
C SER A 17 13.74 29.93 -5.51
N SER A 18 14.42 29.26 -6.44
CA SER A 18 14.56 27.80 -6.48
C SER A 18 15.52 27.30 -5.41
N THR A 19 16.49 28.16 -5.04
CA THR A 19 17.47 27.88 -3.98
C THR A 19 16.80 27.79 -2.62
N GLN A 20 15.77 28.60 -2.34
CA GLN A 20 15.03 28.54 -1.07
C GLN A 20 14.19 27.26 -0.92
N VAL A 21 13.59 26.74 -2.00
CA VAL A 21 12.82 25.47 -1.96
C VAL A 21 13.75 24.28 -1.71
N CYS A 22 14.91 24.23 -2.40
CA CYS A 22 15.91 23.19 -2.18
C CYS A 22 16.65 23.31 -0.84
N GLN A 23 16.69 24.49 -0.22
CA GLN A 23 17.27 24.70 1.11
C GLN A 23 16.28 24.42 2.24
N ALA A 24 15.00 24.74 2.06
CA ALA A 24 13.94 24.40 3.01
C ALA A 24 13.79 22.88 3.20
N ALA A 25 13.96 22.10 2.12
CA ALA A 25 14.00 20.63 2.17
C ALA A 25 15.25 20.06 2.88
N LYS A 26 16.32 20.86 3.03
CA LYS A 26 17.56 20.46 3.71
C LYS A 26 17.59 20.84 5.20
N SER A 27 16.79 21.83 5.62
CA SER A 27 16.77 22.33 7.00
C SER A 27 15.81 21.59 7.94
N THR A 28 14.94 20.71 7.43
CA THR A 28 14.04 19.87 8.25
C THR A 28 14.67 18.55 8.70
N ALA A 29 15.91 18.25 8.35
CA ALA A 29 16.64 17.11 8.88
C ALA A 29 17.37 17.50 10.20
N LEU A 30 16.89 16.98 11.33
CA LEU A 30 17.56 17.10 12.63
C LEU A 30 18.95 16.43 12.60
N PRO A 31 19.98 16.98 13.28
CA PRO A 31 21.32 16.44 13.25
C PRO A 31 21.49 15.38 14.34
N ASN A 32 21.38 14.08 13.99
CA ASN A 32 21.85 13.02 14.89
C ASN A 32 23.17 12.45 14.37
N GLN A 33 24.27 12.89 15.00
CA GLN A 33 25.61 12.39 14.75
C GLN A 33 25.85 11.09 15.52
N LYS A 34 25.87 9.96 14.82
CA LYS A 34 26.77 8.84 15.14
C LYS A 34 27.55 8.46 13.88
N ALA A 35 28.78 8.93 13.85
CA ALA A 35 29.72 8.70 12.76
C ALA A 35 30.20 7.24 12.78
N ASN A 36 29.57 6.37 11.98
CA ASN A 36 30.19 5.11 11.56
C ASN A 36 30.91 5.33 10.23
N GLN A 37 32.25 5.35 10.30
CA GLN A 37 33.13 5.48 9.15
C GLN A 37 33.08 4.19 8.30
N SER A 38 32.12 4.11 7.40
CA SER A 38 32.17 3.21 6.27
C SER A 38 33.19 3.74 5.25
N LYS A 39 34.23 2.94 4.98
CA LYS A 39 35.28 3.20 4.00
C LYS A 39 34.64 3.43 2.62
N LYS A 40 34.52 4.70 2.22
CA LYS A 40 34.27 5.11 0.83
C LYS A 40 35.43 4.60 -0.03
N ASN A 41 35.20 3.52 -0.76
CA ASN A 41 36.04 3.15 -1.89
C ASN A 41 35.93 4.28 -2.92
N ASN A 42 36.99 5.08 -2.96
CA ASN A 42 37.12 6.24 -3.82
C ASN A 42 37.46 5.75 -5.24
N THR A 43 36.47 5.20 -5.92
CA THR A 43 36.59 4.84 -7.33
C THR A 43 36.67 6.15 -8.11
N LYS A 44 37.85 6.47 -8.62
CA LYS A 44 38.08 7.61 -9.52
C LYS A 44 37.09 7.55 -10.68
N HIS A 45 36.04 8.37 -10.64
CA HIS A 45 35.18 8.58 -11.80
C HIS A 45 36.04 9.18 -12.92
N THR A 46 36.05 8.49 -14.05
CA THR A 46 36.54 9.00 -15.33
C THR A 46 35.84 10.32 -15.64
N THR A 47 36.63 11.34 -15.97
CA THR A 47 36.23 12.72 -16.26
C THR A 47 35.50 12.86 -17.61
N GLU A 48 34.71 11.87 -18.01
CA GLU A 48 33.92 11.93 -19.24
C GLU A 48 32.58 12.62 -18.95
N PRO A 49 32.16 13.60 -19.78
CA PRO A 49 30.86 14.23 -19.60
C PRO A 49 29.77 13.18 -19.81
N PHE A 50 28.79 13.14 -18.90
CA PHE A 50 27.62 12.27 -19.04
C PHE A 50 26.93 12.54 -20.38
N THR A 51 26.84 11.52 -21.24
CA THR A 51 26.26 11.63 -22.59
C THR A 51 24.82 11.14 -22.68
N GLY A 52 24.29 10.55 -21.60
CA GLY A 52 22.93 10.02 -21.53
C GLY A 52 21.86 11.07 -21.26
N ASP A 53 20.63 10.61 -21.02
CA ASP A 53 19.46 11.45 -20.69
C ASP A 53 18.71 10.81 -19.51
N ARG A 54 18.91 11.35 -18.30
CA ARG A 54 18.29 10.83 -17.08
C ARG A 54 16.81 11.20 -17.01
N THR A 55 16.47 12.41 -17.42
CA THR A 55 15.09 12.91 -17.34
C THR A 55 14.17 12.14 -18.29
N LEU A 56 14.65 11.82 -19.50
CA LEU A 56 13.90 10.96 -20.41
C LEU A 56 13.70 9.57 -19.81
N ALA A 57 14.76 8.96 -19.26
CA ALA A 57 14.66 7.64 -18.62
C ALA A 57 13.64 7.63 -17.47
N GLN A 58 13.69 8.62 -16.59
CA GLN A 58 12.72 8.80 -15.50
C GLN A 58 11.29 8.97 -16.02
N SER A 59 11.10 9.77 -17.08
CA SER A 59 9.77 9.95 -17.68
C SER A 59 9.22 8.65 -18.27
N ILE A 60 10.08 7.82 -18.86
CA ILE A 60 9.69 6.51 -19.42
C ILE A 60 9.28 5.56 -18.30
N MET A 61 10.05 5.51 -17.21
CA MET A 61 9.73 4.69 -16.04
C MET A 61 8.41 5.13 -15.40
N PHE A 62 8.23 6.44 -15.19
CA PHE A 62 6.96 6.98 -14.69
C PHE A 62 5.77 6.60 -15.58
N MET A 63 5.92 6.72 -16.91
CA MET A 63 4.88 6.29 -17.84
C MET A 63 4.61 4.79 -17.76
N HIS A 64 5.64 3.96 -17.61
CA HIS A 64 5.49 2.52 -17.47
C HIS A 64 4.62 2.16 -16.24
N ASP A 65 4.95 2.71 -15.08
CA ASP A 65 4.26 2.40 -13.82
C ASP A 65 2.83 2.95 -13.79
N THR A 66 2.64 4.18 -14.28
CA THR A 66 1.30 4.77 -14.38
C THR A 66 0.42 4.05 -15.39
N LEU A 67 0.97 3.57 -16.52
CA LEU A 67 0.21 2.77 -17.47
C LEU A 67 -0.16 1.40 -16.90
N LEU A 68 0.72 0.77 -16.13
CA LEU A 68 0.42 -0.48 -15.43
C LEU A 68 -0.73 -0.28 -14.42
N SER A 69 -0.62 0.73 -13.56
CA SER A 69 -1.66 1.09 -12.60
C SER A 69 -3.00 1.40 -13.28
N GLN A 70 -2.99 2.20 -14.34
CA GLN A 70 -4.20 2.51 -15.11
C GLN A 70 -4.82 1.27 -15.76
N LYS A 71 -4.01 0.34 -16.29
CA LYS A 71 -4.51 -0.91 -16.86
C LYS A 71 -5.19 -1.77 -15.81
N VAL A 72 -4.60 -1.90 -14.63
CA VAL A 72 -5.19 -2.65 -13.52
C VAL A 72 -6.49 -2.01 -13.06
N ALA A 73 -6.52 -0.69 -12.84
CA ALA A 73 -7.73 0.02 -12.42
C ALA A 73 -8.89 -0.13 -13.43
N ARG A 74 -8.60 -0.08 -14.74
CA ARG A 74 -9.62 -0.33 -15.77
C ARG A 74 -10.08 -1.78 -15.78
N ALA A 75 -9.17 -2.74 -15.61
CA ALA A 75 -9.51 -4.15 -15.55
C ALA A 75 -10.38 -4.47 -14.33
N VAL A 76 -10.10 -3.88 -13.17
CA VAL A 76 -10.96 -3.93 -11.97
C VAL A 76 -12.35 -3.43 -12.32
N ALA A 77 -12.48 -2.22 -12.85
CA ALA A 77 -13.78 -1.64 -13.17
C ALA A 77 -14.59 -2.53 -14.13
N GLU A 78 -13.93 -3.10 -15.14
CA GLU A 78 -14.52 -4.02 -16.13
C GLU A 78 -14.85 -5.41 -15.57
N GLY A 79 -14.35 -5.77 -14.38
CA GLY A 79 -14.52 -7.11 -13.79
C GLY A 79 -13.61 -8.17 -14.40
N ASP A 80 -12.54 -7.77 -15.08
CA ASP A 80 -11.60 -8.69 -15.73
C ASP A 80 -10.46 -9.06 -14.78
N ILE A 81 -10.70 -10.08 -13.96
CA ILE A 81 -9.73 -10.50 -12.95
C ILE A 81 -8.46 -11.09 -13.55
N GLY A 82 -8.53 -11.68 -14.74
CA GLY A 82 -7.34 -12.18 -15.44
C GLY A 82 -6.34 -11.05 -15.70
N ARG A 83 -6.81 -9.93 -16.25
CA ARG A 83 -5.96 -8.75 -16.47
C ARG A 83 -5.45 -8.11 -15.18
N VAL A 84 -6.26 -8.09 -14.12
CA VAL A 84 -5.82 -7.61 -12.79
C VAL A 84 -4.67 -8.48 -12.28
N TYR A 85 -4.82 -9.79 -12.35
CA TYR A 85 -3.83 -10.75 -11.87
C TYR A 85 -2.52 -10.71 -12.67
N GLU A 86 -2.57 -10.54 -14.00
CA GLU A 86 -1.36 -10.26 -14.79
C GLU A 86 -0.66 -8.97 -14.35
N GLY A 87 -1.43 -7.93 -14.01
CA GLY A 87 -0.89 -6.68 -13.48
C GLY A 87 -0.19 -6.88 -12.13
N ILE A 88 -0.76 -7.69 -11.23
CA ILE A 88 -0.17 -8.04 -9.94
C ILE A 88 1.19 -8.75 -10.13
N LYS A 89 1.29 -9.69 -11.07
CA LYS A 89 2.57 -10.34 -11.41
C LYS A 89 3.63 -9.35 -11.87
N MET A 90 3.24 -8.32 -12.61
CA MET A 90 4.17 -7.25 -13.03
C MET A 90 4.57 -6.33 -11.85
N MET A 91 3.63 -6.04 -10.95
CA MET A 91 3.89 -5.22 -9.76
C MET A 91 4.87 -5.89 -8.78
N LEU A 92 4.92 -7.22 -8.72
CA LEU A 92 5.90 -7.97 -7.92
C LEU A 92 7.33 -7.48 -8.15
N PHE A 93 7.73 -7.32 -9.41
CA PHE A 93 9.07 -6.85 -9.75
C PHE A 93 9.29 -5.42 -9.25
N SER A 94 8.30 -4.54 -9.43
CA SER A 94 8.42 -3.14 -8.97
C SER A 94 8.55 -3.06 -7.44
N PHE A 95 7.80 -3.88 -6.70
CA PHE A 95 7.94 -3.94 -5.23
C PHE A 95 9.28 -4.53 -4.80
N ALA A 96 9.79 -5.53 -5.54
CA ALA A 96 11.05 -6.19 -5.22
C ALA A 96 12.27 -5.26 -5.28
N GLY A 97 12.25 -4.26 -6.15
CA GLY A 97 13.27 -3.21 -6.23
C GLY A 97 12.90 -1.93 -5.47
N SER A 98 11.81 -1.92 -4.71
CA SER A 98 11.41 -0.80 -3.84
C SER A 98 11.79 -1.07 -2.37
N SER A 99 11.56 -0.09 -1.50
CA SER A 99 11.65 -0.26 -0.04
C SER A 99 10.51 -1.10 0.56
N HIS A 100 9.42 -1.33 -0.18
CA HIS A 100 8.23 -2.02 0.32
C HIS A 100 8.29 -3.54 0.15
N LEU A 101 9.27 -4.16 0.81
CA LEU A 101 9.57 -5.59 0.66
C LEU A 101 8.47 -6.52 1.21
N LYS A 102 7.63 -6.04 2.14
CA LYS A 102 6.50 -6.83 2.67
C LYS A 102 5.56 -7.28 1.55
N TYR A 103 5.29 -6.42 0.56
CA TYR A 103 4.44 -6.77 -0.57
C TYR A 103 5.05 -7.85 -1.46
N VAL A 104 6.38 -7.96 -1.52
CA VAL A 104 7.05 -9.01 -2.31
C VAL A 104 6.70 -10.37 -1.76
N SER A 105 6.80 -10.57 -0.44
CA SER A 105 6.47 -11.84 0.20
C SER A 105 4.99 -12.19 0.02
N TYR A 106 4.07 -11.24 0.22
CA TYR A 106 2.64 -11.48 0.01
C TYR A 106 2.31 -11.83 -1.44
N LEU A 107 2.92 -11.14 -2.41
CA LEU A 107 2.68 -11.40 -3.82
C LEU A 107 3.29 -12.73 -4.27
N LEU A 108 4.49 -13.09 -3.80
CA LEU A 108 5.08 -14.40 -4.07
C LEU A 108 4.21 -15.52 -3.51
N GLU A 109 3.76 -15.40 -2.27
CA GLU A 109 2.83 -16.36 -1.66
C GLU A 109 1.55 -16.49 -2.49
N THR A 110 0.91 -15.36 -2.81
CA THR A 110 -0.33 -15.35 -3.61
C THR A 110 -0.13 -15.99 -4.99
N ILE A 111 0.98 -15.70 -5.66
CA ILE A 111 1.28 -16.26 -6.99
C ILE A 111 1.56 -17.76 -6.88
N CYS A 112 2.33 -18.20 -5.89
CA CYS A 112 2.62 -19.62 -5.67
C CYS A 112 1.36 -20.39 -5.29
N ASP A 113 0.54 -19.86 -4.39
CA ASP A 113 -0.74 -20.45 -4.00
C ASP A 113 -1.65 -20.66 -5.21
N LEU A 114 -1.73 -19.67 -6.12
CA LEU A 114 -2.59 -19.73 -7.29
C LEU A 114 -2.02 -20.52 -8.48
N GLU A 115 -0.70 -20.49 -8.72
CA GLU A 115 -0.07 -21.15 -9.88
C GLU A 115 0.46 -22.55 -9.60
N LEU A 116 0.90 -22.83 -8.37
CA LEU A 116 1.64 -24.05 -8.03
C LEU A 116 0.87 -24.96 -7.07
N GLU A 117 0.09 -24.39 -6.15
CA GLU A 117 -0.53 -25.17 -5.06
C GLU A 117 -2.04 -25.39 -5.24
N SER A 118 -2.72 -24.46 -5.91
CA SER A 118 -4.14 -24.56 -6.18
C SER A 118 -4.43 -25.44 -7.39
N SER A 119 -5.48 -26.28 -7.26
CA SER A 119 -6.13 -26.85 -8.44
C SER A 119 -6.70 -25.74 -9.33
N GLU A 120 -6.83 -26.00 -10.63
CA GLU A 120 -7.40 -25.03 -11.57
C GLU A 120 -8.80 -24.57 -11.15
N ALA A 121 -9.61 -25.48 -10.61
CA ALA A 121 -10.93 -25.16 -10.06
C ALA A 121 -10.86 -24.24 -8.84
N ALA A 122 -9.92 -24.46 -7.92
CA ALA A 122 -9.73 -23.60 -6.76
C ALA A 122 -9.26 -22.21 -7.17
N LYS A 123 -8.27 -22.12 -8.08
CA LYS A 123 -7.77 -20.87 -8.65
C LYS A 123 -8.91 -20.04 -9.27
N ASP A 124 -9.75 -20.68 -10.07
CA ASP A 124 -10.88 -20.02 -10.73
C ASP A 124 -11.91 -19.49 -9.70
N VAL A 125 -12.19 -20.26 -8.64
CA VAL A 125 -13.05 -19.80 -7.54
C VAL A 125 -12.44 -18.61 -6.79
N PHE A 126 -11.14 -18.65 -6.47
CA PHE A 126 -10.46 -17.55 -5.79
C PHE A 126 -10.49 -16.27 -6.63
N LEU A 127 -10.10 -16.35 -7.91
CA LEU A 127 -10.08 -15.20 -8.80
C LEU A 127 -11.49 -14.63 -9.03
N LYS A 128 -12.52 -15.48 -9.19
CA LYS A 128 -13.90 -15.00 -9.33
C LYS A 128 -14.43 -14.25 -8.11
N ASN A 129 -13.91 -14.54 -6.91
CA ASN A 129 -14.31 -13.88 -5.67
C ASN A 129 -13.53 -12.60 -5.37
N TRP A 130 -12.41 -12.33 -6.05
CA TRP A 130 -11.61 -11.13 -5.81
C TRP A 130 -12.27 -9.83 -6.26
N LEU A 131 -13.10 -9.88 -7.32
CA LEU A 131 -13.84 -8.72 -7.80
C LEU A 131 -15.33 -8.93 -7.57
N VAL A 132 -15.97 -7.94 -6.97
CA VAL A 132 -17.40 -7.96 -6.67
C VAL A 132 -18.09 -6.79 -7.34
N ASN A 133 -19.37 -6.98 -7.70
CA ASN A 133 -20.20 -5.91 -8.23
C ASN A 133 -21.54 -5.84 -7.47
N PRO A 134 -21.54 -5.28 -6.25
CA PRO A 134 -22.78 -5.18 -5.46
C PRO A 134 -23.86 -4.32 -6.14
N SER A 135 -23.46 -3.43 -7.06
CA SER A 135 -24.39 -2.56 -7.79
C SER A 135 -25.11 -3.26 -8.94
N GLY A 136 -24.55 -4.36 -9.46
CA GLY A 136 -25.00 -5.06 -10.67
C GLY A 136 -24.86 -4.25 -11.97
N LYS A 137 -24.23 -3.08 -11.95
CA LYS A 137 -24.06 -2.21 -13.13
C LYS A 137 -22.78 -2.54 -13.88
N ALA A 138 -22.80 -2.45 -15.20
CA ALA A 138 -21.58 -2.59 -16.01
C ALA A 138 -20.51 -1.56 -15.60
N GLN A 139 -19.24 -1.96 -15.65
CA GLN A 139 -18.09 -1.13 -15.28
C GLN A 139 -18.10 -0.59 -13.83
N LYS A 140 -18.78 -1.30 -12.92
CA LYS A 140 -18.88 -0.96 -11.49
C LYS A 140 -18.45 -2.11 -10.59
N TYR A 141 -17.54 -2.94 -11.09
CA TYR A 141 -16.81 -3.88 -10.26
C TYR A 141 -15.82 -3.11 -9.38
N GLN A 142 -15.54 -3.68 -8.21
CA GLN A 142 -14.60 -3.18 -7.22
C GLN A 142 -13.93 -4.36 -6.53
N GLU A 143 -12.82 -4.10 -5.87
CA GLU A 143 -12.09 -5.07 -5.07
C GLU A 143 -12.98 -5.63 -3.94
N GLY A 144 -12.97 -6.95 -3.78
CA GLY A 144 -13.71 -7.66 -2.75
C GLY A 144 -13.33 -7.19 -1.35
N ASP A 145 -12.04 -7.02 -1.11
CA ASP A 145 -11.48 -6.53 0.15
C ASP A 145 -12.00 -5.13 0.51
N PHE A 146 -11.98 -4.19 -0.45
CA PHE A 146 -12.55 -2.86 -0.25
C PHE A 146 -14.05 -2.88 0.11
N THR A 147 -14.79 -3.84 -0.46
CA THR A 147 -16.20 -4.04 -0.11
C THR A 147 -16.35 -4.59 1.30
N GLN A 148 -15.49 -5.52 1.69
CA GLN A 148 -15.46 -6.11 3.03
C GLN A 148 -15.08 -5.09 4.10
N GLU A 149 -14.05 -4.28 3.86
CA GLU A 149 -13.65 -3.18 4.75
C GLU A 149 -14.82 -2.22 5.00
N ARG A 150 -15.53 -1.85 3.93
CA ARG A 150 -16.73 -1.01 4.05
C ARG A 150 -17.83 -1.65 4.89
N TYR A 151 -18.02 -2.96 4.79
CA TYR A 151 -19.00 -3.68 5.61
C TYR A 151 -18.58 -3.77 7.07
N ASN A 152 -17.29 -4.05 7.34
CA ASN A 152 -16.75 -4.07 8.69
C ASN A 152 -16.96 -2.73 9.41
N ARG A 153 -16.67 -1.62 8.73
CA ARG A 153 -16.88 -0.27 9.26
C ARG A 153 -18.34 0.03 9.61
N GLU A 154 -19.28 -0.44 8.80
CA GLU A 154 -20.71 -0.26 9.12
C GLU A 154 -21.16 -1.18 10.26
N LEU A 155 -20.59 -2.38 10.37
CA LEU A 155 -20.85 -3.28 11.50
C LEU A 155 -20.32 -2.70 12.82
N GLU A 156 -19.12 -2.13 12.85
CA GLU A 156 -18.59 -1.36 13.99
C GLU A 156 -19.60 -0.29 14.42
N THR A 157 -20.09 0.51 13.46
CA THR A 157 -21.08 1.56 13.72
C THR A 157 -22.38 1.00 14.31
N PHE A 158 -22.80 -0.22 13.95
CA PHE A 158 -24.00 -0.85 14.51
C PHE A 158 -23.78 -1.35 15.94
N VAL A 159 -22.60 -1.90 16.22
CA VAL A 159 -22.21 -2.43 17.53
C VAL A 159 -22.13 -1.29 18.54
N ASP A 160 -21.43 -0.20 18.21
CA ASP A 160 -21.21 0.95 19.10
C ASP A 160 -22.51 1.64 19.52
N ARG A 161 -23.49 1.72 18.62
CA ARG A 161 -24.77 2.40 18.88
C ARG A 161 -25.73 1.62 19.77
N LYS A 162 -25.48 0.33 19.98
CA LYS A 162 -26.44 -0.62 20.56
C LYS A 162 -25.97 -1.18 21.91
N ASP A 163 -24.81 -0.75 22.42
CA ASP A 163 -24.15 -1.36 23.59
C ASP A 163 -24.17 -2.90 23.53
N THR A 164 -24.05 -3.44 22.32
CA THR A 164 -24.23 -4.87 22.04
C THR A 164 -22.87 -5.47 21.75
N GLN A 165 -22.62 -6.69 22.20
CA GLN A 165 -21.35 -7.36 21.94
C GLN A 165 -21.25 -7.81 20.47
N TRP A 166 -20.03 -7.86 19.93
CA TRP A 166 -19.76 -8.32 18.55
C TRP A 166 -20.26 -9.72 18.24
N ASN A 167 -20.22 -10.60 19.23
CA ASN A 167 -20.67 -11.99 19.14
C ASN A 167 -22.17 -12.16 19.46
N ALA A 168 -22.92 -11.06 19.62
CA ALA A 168 -24.35 -11.16 19.90
C ALA A 168 -25.06 -11.84 18.73
N ASP A 169 -25.91 -12.81 19.06
CA ASP A 169 -26.64 -13.63 18.09
C ASP A 169 -27.39 -12.80 17.04
N TYR A 170 -27.92 -11.64 17.43
CA TYR A 170 -28.59 -10.73 16.52
C TYR A 170 -27.64 -10.07 15.50
N ILE A 171 -26.45 -9.64 15.93
CA ILE A 171 -25.46 -9.05 15.02
C ILE A 171 -24.96 -10.11 14.04
N CYS A 172 -24.56 -11.29 14.53
CA CYS A 172 -24.00 -12.35 13.70
C CYS A 172 -25.02 -12.98 12.74
N LYS A 173 -26.25 -13.24 13.20
CA LYS A 173 -27.24 -14.00 12.41
C LYS A 173 -28.19 -13.11 11.60
N VAL A 174 -28.38 -11.85 11.99
CA VAL A 174 -29.34 -10.94 11.34
C VAL A 174 -28.66 -9.77 10.67
N ILE A 175 -27.81 -9.01 11.38
CA ILE A 175 -27.23 -7.78 10.82
C ILE A 175 -26.13 -8.07 9.80
N SER A 176 -25.11 -8.85 10.18
CA SER A 176 -23.93 -9.10 9.33
C SER A 176 -24.27 -9.69 7.95
N PRO A 177 -25.09 -10.76 7.82
CA PRO A 177 -25.46 -11.31 6.51
C PRO A 177 -26.24 -10.34 5.63
N ASN A 178 -26.90 -9.34 6.22
CA ASN A 178 -27.76 -8.39 5.54
C ASN A 178 -27.20 -6.96 5.52
N VAL A 179 -25.93 -6.76 5.92
CA VAL A 179 -25.32 -5.43 6.10
C VAL A 179 -25.45 -4.57 4.85
N HIS A 180 -25.24 -5.16 3.67
CA HIS A 180 -25.42 -4.50 2.39
C HIS A 180 -26.82 -3.91 2.22
N HIS A 181 -27.86 -4.67 2.58
CA HIS A 181 -29.25 -4.24 2.47
C HIS A 181 -29.58 -3.15 3.48
N PHE A 182 -29.10 -3.28 4.71
CA PHE A 182 -29.27 -2.24 5.74
C PHE A 182 -28.62 -0.91 5.32
N MET A 183 -27.41 -0.94 4.77
CA MET A 183 -26.76 0.25 4.21
C MET A 183 -27.57 0.89 3.09
N LYS A 184 -28.09 0.08 2.16
CA LYS A 184 -28.93 0.57 1.07
C LYS A 184 -30.25 1.18 1.57
N MET A 185 -30.87 0.55 2.57
CA MET A 185 -32.08 1.06 3.21
C MET A 185 -31.81 2.40 3.91
N LYS A 186 -30.75 2.48 4.73
CA LYS A 186 -30.32 3.72 5.41
C LYS A 186 -30.21 4.89 4.44
N ASN A 187 -29.58 4.68 3.29
CA ASN A 187 -29.47 5.71 2.25
C ASN A 187 -30.82 6.05 1.61
N THR A 188 -31.60 5.03 1.21
CA THR A 188 -32.92 5.23 0.59
C THR A 188 -33.89 5.97 1.51
N TYR A 189 -33.89 5.65 2.81
CA TYR A 189 -34.73 6.33 3.81
C TYR A 189 -34.29 7.78 4.00
N GLY A 190 -32.97 8.02 4.14
CA GLY A 190 -32.42 9.38 4.20
C GLY A 190 -32.88 10.22 3.01
N ASP A 191 -32.77 9.67 1.80
CA ASP A 191 -33.23 10.32 0.57
C ASP A 191 -34.74 10.61 0.59
N GLY A 192 -35.55 9.64 1.03
CA GLY A 192 -37.01 9.75 1.07
C GLY A 192 -37.55 10.81 2.04
N VAL A 193 -36.83 11.08 3.14
CA VAL A 193 -37.21 12.10 4.13
C VAL A 193 -36.59 13.47 3.86
N GLY A 194 -35.91 13.64 2.70
CA GLY A 194 -35.23 14.89 2.37
C GLY A 194 -33.95 15.13 3.17
N LEU A 195 -33.48 14.12 3.93
CA LEU A 195 -32.16 14.08 4.56
C LEU A 195 -31.15 13.38 3.63
N ALA A 196 -31.40 13.41 2.32
CA ALA A 196 -30.42 13.02 1.32
C ALA A 196 -29.14 13.77 1.69
N LYS A 197 -28.02 13.04 1.87
CA LYS A 197 -26.74 13.72 2.02
C LYS A 197 -26.63 14.67 0.84
N HIS A 198 -26.51 15.97 1.10
CA HIS A 198 -26.02 16.88 0.08
C HIS A 198 -24.78 16.22 -0.48
N ARG A 199 -24.77 15.97 -1.79
CA ARG A 199 -23.63 15.30 -2.42
C ARG A 199 -22.41 16.13 -2.09
N GLY A 200 -21.60 15.66 -1.14
CA GLY A 200 -20.25 16.14 -0.87
C GLY A 200 -19.29 15.74 -1.99
N GLU A 201 -19.81 15.38 -3.16
CA GLU A 201 -19.07 15.47 -4.41
C GLU A 201 -18.85 16.97 -4.66
N HIS A 202 -17.81 17.52 -4.04
CA HIS A 202 -17.16 18.69 -4.61
C HIS A 202 -16.89 18.32 -6.06
N ARG A 203 -17.61 18.95 -6.98
CA ARG A 203 -17.37 18.76 -8.41
C ARG A 203 -15.92 19.19 -8.61
N GLU A 204 -15.03 18.21 -8.79
CA GLU A 204 -13.61 18.49 -8.95
C GLU A 204 -13.45 19.61 -9.96
N PRO A 205 -12.69 20.67 -9.62
CA PRO A 205 -12.40 21.73 -10.57
C PRO A 205 -11.88 21.09 -11.86
N HIS A 206 -12.39 21.55 -12.99
CA HIS A 206 -11.93 21.08 -14.29
C HIS A 206 -10.40 21.20 -14.44
N SER A 207 -9.68 20.07 -14.35
CA SER A 207 -8.22 20.02 -14.48
C SER A 207 -7.70 20.22 -15.92
N LYS A 208 -8.59 20.52 -16.88
CA LYS A 208 -8.23 20.65 -18.29
C LYS A 208 -7.20 21.76 -18.55
N SER A 209 -7.31 22.89 -17.84
CA SER A 209 -6.36 24.00 -17.92
C SER A 209 -4.98 23.59 -17.39
N GLU A 210 -4.95 22.88 -16.28
CA GLU A 210 -3.73 22.37 -15.64
C GLU A 210 -3.05 21.33 -16.52
N VAL A 211 -3.80 20.33 -17.02
CA VAL A 211 -3.29 19.32 -17.96
C VAL A 211 -2.78 19.97 -19.24
N ARG A 212 -3.47 20.99 -19.77
CA ARG A 212 -2.99 21.72 -20.95
C ARG A 212 -1.68 22.44 -20.66
N THR A 213 -1.57 23.08 -19.49
CA THR A 213 -0.35 23.76 -19.05
C THR A 213 0.79 22.77 -18.91
N LEU A 214 0.55 21.61 -18.26
CA LEU A 214 1.52 20.54 -18.10
C LEU A 214 2.01 19.99 -19.44
N LEU A 215 1.10 19.71 -20.38
CA LEU A 215 1.44 19.22 -21.72
C LEU A 215 2.21 20.25 -22.53
N GLU A 216 1.91 21.53 -22.38
CA GLU A 216 2.67 22.60 -23.01
C GLU A 216 4.08 22.68 -22.42
N THR A 217 4.23 22.56 -21.10
CA THR A 217 5.54 22.47 -20.42
C THR A 217 6.34 21.26 -20.88
N TYR A 218 5.72 20.08 -20.98
CA TYR A 218 6.39 18.87 -21.48
C TYR A 218 6.86 19.03 -22.93
N ARG A 219 6.10 19.76 -23.76
CA ARG A 219 6.49 20.07 -25.13
C ARG A 219 7.61 21.11 -25.19
N SER A 220 7.54 22.17 -24.39
CA SER A 220 8.56 23.23 -24.38
C SER A 220 9.91 22.73 -23.86
N GLU A 221 9.88 21.88 -22.84
CA GLU A 221 11.08 21.26 -22.24
C GLU A 221 11.58 20.04 -23.02
N GLU A 222 10.82 19.60 -24.03
CA GLU A 222 11.12 18.41 -24.84
C GLU A 222 11.32 17.15 -23.97
N LEU A 223 10.52 16.99 -22.91
CA LEU A 223 10.67 15.96 -21.87
C LEU A 223 10.81 14.53 -22.43
N HIS A 224 10.05 14.23 -23.48
CA HIS A 224 10.00 12.91 -24.11
C HIS A 224 10.89 12.79 -25.36
N ARG A 225 11.88 13.66 -25.52
CA ARG A 225 12.89 13.60 -26.58
C ARG A 225 14.25 13.40 -25.97
N PHE A 226 15.10 12.62 -26.64
CA PHE A 226 16.45 12.37 -26.17
C PHE A 226 17.32 13.62 -26.34
N ARG A 227 17.94 14.06 -25.25
CA ARG A 227 18.87 15.18 -25.18
C ARG A 227 20.14 14.73 -24.47
N SER A 228 21.28 14.80 -25.16
CA SER A 228 22.55 14.37 -24.58
C SER A 228 22.94 15.25 -23.38
N GLY A 229 23.28 14.61 -22.26
CA GLY A 229 23.67 15.26 -21.01
C GLY A 229 22.50 15.78 -20.17
N HIS A 230 21.26 15.45 -20.50
CA HIS A 230 20.07 15.94 -19.81
C HIS A 230 19.92 15.29 -18.44
N SER A 231 20.11 16.09 -17.39
CA SER A 231 20.02 15.67 -15.99
C SER A 231 19.75 16.89 -15.11
N TYR A 232 18.81 16.80 -14.17
CA TYR A 232 18.64 17.83 -13.15
C TYR A 232 19.52 17.49 -11.93
N ASP A 233 20.26 18.47 -11.40
CA ASP A 233 21.23 18.32 -10.28
C ASP A 233 20.57 18.13 -8.90
N SER A 234 19.49 17.35 -8.81
CA SER A 234 18.98 16.88 -7.53
C SER A 234 19.74 15.63 -7.13
N THR A 235 20.73 15.78 -6.25
CA THR A 235 21.46 14.66 -5.63
C THR A 235 20.55 13.76 -4.77
N ALA A 236 19.27 14.12 -4.60
CA ALA A 236 18.27 13.35 -3.85
C ALA A 236 17.34 12.51 -4.75
N ASP A 237 17.24 12.80 -6.05
CA ASP A 237 16.20 12.22 -6.94
C ASP A 237 16.77 11.45 -8.14
N THR A 238 17.78 10.59 -7.92
CA THR A 238 18.03 9.56 -8.95
C THR A 238 16.95 8.50 -8.78
N THR A 239 15.79 8.70 -9.41
CA THR A 239 14.71 7.71 -9.44
C THR A 239 15.31 6.36 -9.83
N VAL A 240 15.13 5.40 -8.94
CA VAL A 240 15.66 4.05 -9.06
C VAL A 240 14.78 3.25 -10.02
N ASP A 241 15.40 2.46 -10.90
CA ASP A 241 14.69 1.48 -11.73
C ASP A 241 14.23 0.33 -10.85
N THR A 242 13.12 0.54 -10.14
CA THR A 242 12.53 -0.42 -9.21
C THR A 242 12.17 -1.73 -9.90
N PHE A 243 11.73 -1.68 -11.17
CA PHE A 243 11.43 -2.89 -11.93
C PHE A 243 12.71 -3.66 -12.25
N GLY A 244 13.71 -3.01 -12.85
CA GLY A 244 14.99 -3.63 -13.22
C GLY A 244 15.74 -4.15 -12.00
N GLU A 245 15.87 -3.32 -10.96
CA GLU A 245 16.47 -3.74 -9.68
C GLU A 245 15.68 -4.87 -9.04
N GLY A 246 14.35 -4.86 -9.11
CA GLY A 246 13.54 -5.94 -8.56
C GLY A 246 13.75 -7.27 -9.26
N VAL A 247 13.89 -7.25 -10.59
CA VAL A 247 14.28 -8.44 -11.36
C VAL A 247 15.65 -8.93 -10.90
N GLU A 248 16.65 -8.06 -10.81
CA GLU A 248 17.99 -8.44 -10.36
C GLU A 248 17.99 -8.97 -8.93
N GLN A 249 17.27 -8.32 -8.00
CA GLN A 249 17.21 -8.72 -6.60
C GLN A 249 16.52 -10.08 -6.42
N LEU A 250 15.46 -10.36 -7.19
CA LEU A 250 14.82 -11.68 -7.20
C LEU A 250 15.77 -12.76 -7.72
N TYR A 251 16.51 -12.49 -8.80
CA TYR A 251 17.52 -13.42 -9.33
C TYR A 251 18.71 -13.62 -8.38
N ASN A 252 19.18 -12.55 -7.74
CA ASN A 252 20.40 -12.53 -6.91
C ASN A 252 20.20 -13.11 -5.51
N GLY A 253 19.16 -13.92 -5.30
CA GLY A 253 19.02 -14.75 -4.11
C GLY A 253 17.79 -14.45 -3.26
N LYS A 254 17.06 -13.32 -3.44
CA LYS A 254 15.82 -13.09 -2.68
C LYS A 254 14.80 -14.20 -2.94
N LEU A 255 14.65 -14.62 -4.20
CA LEU A 255 13.74 -15.71 -4.54
C LEU A 255 14.22 -17.04 -3.93
N GLN A 256 15.52 -17.32 -3.96
CA GLN A 256 16.07 -18.54 -3.37
C GLN A 256 15.86 -18.58 -1.85
N LYS A 257 16.12 -17.46 -1.16
CA LYS A 257 15.84 -17.32 0.26
C LYS A 257 14.37 -17.55 0.55
N TRP A 258 13.47 -16.89 -0.17
CA TRP A 258 12.03 -17.07 0.00
C TRP A 258 11.60 -18.54 -0.22
N ILE A 259 12.16 -19.23 -1.21
CA ILE A 259 11.91 -20.66 -1.45
C ILE A 259 12.39 -21.50 -0.26
N THR A 260 13.60 -21.26 0.25
CA THR A 260 14.14 -21.98 1.40
C THR A 260 13.27 -21.76 2.63
N ASP A 261 12.89 -20.52 2.92
CA ASP A 261 12.07 -20.16 4.08
C ASP A 261 10.68 -20.80 3.96
N SER A 262 9.99 -20.63 2.83
CA SER A 262 8.63 -21.14 2.62
C SER A 262 8.58 -22.67 2.64
N THR A 263 9.54 -23.34 2.01
CA THR A 263 9.58 -24.81 1.98
C THR A 263 10.02 -25.42 3.31
N SER A 264 10.91 -24.78 4.06
CA SER A 264 11.32 -25.24 5.39
C SER A 264 10.15 -25.22 6.39
N THR A 265 9.38 -24.13 6.43
CA THR A 265 8.18 -24.01 7.27
C THR A 265 7.08 -24.98 6.84
N ARG A 266 6.96 -25.27 5.54
CA ARG A 266 5.97 -26.23 5.02
C ARG A 266 6.41 -27.68 5.25
N ALA A 267 7.70 -27.98 5.22
CA ALA A 267 8.25 -29.32 5.51
C ALA A 267 8.13 -29.67 7.01
N THR A 268 8.35 -28.71 7.90
CA THR A 268 8.12 -28.89 9.35
C THR A 268 6.64 -29.17 9.65
N ARG A 269 5.69 -28.57 8.91
CA ARG A 269 4.26 -28.92 8.98
C ARG A 269 3.96 -30.36 8.52
N SER A 270 4.67 -30.87 7.51
CA SER A 270 4.50 -32.25 7.04
C SER A 270 5.10 -33.27 8.01
N ASN A 271 6.20 -32.94 8.70
CA ASN A 271 6.85 -33.84 9.65
C ASN A 271 6.24 -33.80 11.05
N SER A 272 5.42 -32.81 11.40
CA SER A 272 4.74 -32.75 12.70
C SER A 272 3.67 -33.83 12.92
N GLN A 273 3.37 -34.65 11.89
CA GLN A 273 2.58 -35.87 12.02
C GLN A 273 3.43 -37.12 12.31
N ALA A 274 4.76 -37.00 12.37
CA ALA A 274 5.67 -38.11 12.59
C ALA A 274 6.80 -37.71 13.56
N GLU A 275 6.71 -38.27 14.76
CA GLU A 275 7.76 -38.47 15.75
C GLU A 275 7.94 -37.42 16.86
N GLU A 276 7.77 -37.97 18.07
CA GLU A 276 8.20 -37.43 19.35
C GLU A 276 9.69 -37.08 19.34
N LEU A 277 9.96 -35.82 19.69
CA LEU A 277 11.04 -35.35 20.56
C LEU A 277 12.35 -36.20 20.59
N SER A 278 13.37 -35.75 19.86
CA SER A 278 14.75 -35.89 20.33
C SER A 278 15.40 -34.51 20.42
N THR A 279 15.79 -34.15 21.64
CA THR A 279 16.57 -32.98 22.01
C THR A 279 17.98 -33.09 21.45
N MET A 280 18.41 -32.10 20.68
CA MET A 280 19.82 -31.69 20.64
C MET A 280 19.90 -30.17 20.63
N ASP A 281 20.35 -29.63 21.75
CA ASP A 281 21.06 -28.37 21.81
C ASP A 281 22.24 -28.44 20.85
N ASP A 282 22.38 -27.46 19.97
CA ASP A 282 23.70 -26.91 19.66
C ASP A 282 23.55 -25.45 19.21
N ALA A 283 24.26 -24.62 19.95
CA ALA A 283 24.37 -23.20 19.77
C ALA A 283 25.29 -22.90 18.60
N ASP A 284 24.85 -21.99 17.72
CA ASP A 284 25.76 -21.11 17.01
C ASP A 284 25.10 -19.75 16.86
N GLY A 285 25.60 -18.80 17.64
CA GLY A 285 25.19 -17.40 17.59
C GLY A 285 25.73 -16.74 16.33
N ILE A 286 24.83 -16.16 15.55
CA ILE A 286 25.15 -15.16 14.53
C ILE A 286 24.07 -14.07 14.64
N ASP A 287 24.56 -12.84 14.83
CA ASP A 287 23.81 -11.59 14.98
C ASP A 287 22.68 -11.45 13.94
N ASP A 288 21.51 -11.10 14.44
CA ASP A 288 20.37 -10.60 13.67
C ASP A 288 20.68 -9.17 13.14
N PRO A 289 20.74 -8.94 11.81
CA PRO A 289 21.04 -7.62 11.26
C PRO A 289 19.79 -6.89 10.74
N TYR A 290 18.60 -7.14 11.29
CA TYR A 290 17.39 -6.35 11.00
C TYR A 290 17.02 -5.41 12.13
N ASP A 291 17.97 -4.56 12.53
CA ASP A 291 17.69 -3.33 13.27
C ASP A 291 17.74 -2.14 12.29
N TYR A 292 16.56 -1.77 11.78
CA TYR A 292 16.36 -0.47 11.15
C TYR A 292 15.48 0.37 12.07
N ASP A 293 16.16 1.14 12.91
CA ASP A 293 15.65 2.38 13.51
C ASP A 293 15.05 3.27 12.40
N ASN A 294 13.75 3.53 12.48
CA ASN A 294 13.17 4.81 12.09
C ASN A 294 11.81 5.01 12.77
N ASP A 295 11.86 5.79 13.85
CA ASP A 295 10.86 6.74 14.36
C ASP A 295 9.47 6.72 13.70
N ASP A 296 8.59 5.87 14.23
CA ASP A 296 7.20 6.21 14.53
C ASP A 296 6.90 5.52 15.87
N GLU A 297 6.85 6.31 16.95
CA GLU A 297 6.37 5.83 18.26
C GLU A 297 4.87 5.52 18.18
N GLU A 298 4.53 4.35 17.63
CA GLU A 298 3.29 3.66 17.95
C GLU A 298 3.64 2.26 18.45
N ASP A 299 3.48 2.08 19.76
CA ASP A 299 3.32 0.83 20.51
C ASP A 299 3.89 -0.43 19.80
N HIS A 300 5.19 -0.70 20.01
CA HIS A 300 5.86 -1.93 19.58
C HIS A 300 5.26 -3.16 20.29
N LYS A 301 4.04 -3.55 19.91
CA LYS A 301 3.59 -4.93 20.02
C LYS A 301 4.15 -5.64 18.79
N GLN A 302 5.20 -6.43 19.00
CA GLN A 302 5.57 -7.46 18.05
C GLN A 302 4.28 -8.17 17.60
N PRO A 303 4.06 -8.41 16.31
CA PRO A 303 2.93 -9.24 15.91
C PRO A 303 3.14 -10.59 16.57
N THR A 304 2.34 -10.88 17.60
CA THR A 304 2.20 -12.23 18.11
C THR A 304 1.56 -13.00 16.96
N TYR A 305 2.40 -13.59 16.10
CA TYR A 305 1.94 -14.63 15.21
C TYR A 305 1.30 -15.66 16.11
N THR A 306 -0.02 -15.81 16.01
CA THR A 306 -0.70 -16.94 16.62
C THR A 306 -0.21 -18.17 15.85
N SER A 307 0.92 -18.73 16.28
CA SER A 307 1.48 -19.98 15.81
C SER A 307 0.59 -21.11 16.32
N GLY A 308 -0.61 -21.19 15.74
CA GLY A 308 -1.55 -22.26 15.94
C GLY A 308 -1.41 -23.27 14.82
N ASN A 309 -1.23 -24.55 15.16
CA ASN A 309 -1.34 -25.63 14.21
C ASN A 309 -2.81 -25.78 13.81
N MET A 310 -3.16 -25.35 12.60
CA MET A 310 -4.50 -25.53 12.02
C MET A 310 -4.56 -26.89 11.33
N VAL A 311 -5.37 -27.80 11.87
CA VAL A 311 -5.57 -29.14 11.31
C VAL A 311 -7.06 -29.35 11.06
N LEU A 312 -7.39 -29.85 9.88
CA LEU A 312 -8.76 -30.25 9.55
C LEU A 312 -8.92 -31.73 9.96
N VAL A 313 -9.73 -32.00 10.98
CA VAL A 313 -10.01 -33.36 11.48
C VAL A 313 -11.50 -33.61 11.36
N ASP A 314 -11.89 -34.65 10.62
CA ASP A 314 -13.29 -35.05 10.41
C ASP A 314 -14.24 -33.94 9.92
N GLY A 315 -13.71 -32.99 9.14
CA GLY A 315 -14.50 -31.87 8.57
C GLY A 315 -14.63 -30.66 9.49
N GLU A 316 -14.00 -30.67 10.67
CA GLU A 316 -13.91 -29.53 11.56
C GLU A 316 -12.49 -28.94 11.55
N LEU A 317 -12.39 -27.62 11.44
CA LEU A 317 -11.13 -26.89 11.53
C LEU A 317 -10.74 -26.75 13.01
N GLN A 318 -9.73 -27.48 13.45
CA GLN A 318 -9.20 -27.40 14.80
C GLN A 318 -7.92 -26.56 14.80
N VAL A 319 -7.92 -25.50 15.60
CA VAL A 319 -6.74 -24.66 15.83
C VAL A 319 -6.11 -25.08 17.15
N LYS A 320 -5.00 -25.81 17.10
CA LYS A 320 -4.21 -26.13 18.30
C LYS A 320 -3.25 -24.99 18.56
N LEU A 321 -3.56 -24.17 19.56
CA LEU A 321 -2.64 -23.20 20.12
C LEU A 321 -1.59 -23.98 20.94
N GLU A 322 -0.31 -23.84 20.63
CA GLU A 322 0.75 -24.31 21.53
C GLU A 322 0.72 -23.45 22.80
N ASP A 323 0.92 -24.08 23.97
CA ASP A 323 0.82 -23.45 25.28
C ASP A 323 1.76 -22.24 25.39
N ILE A 324 1.23 -21.04 25.17
CA ILE A 324 1.86 -19.79 25.62
C ILE A 324 1.79 -19.86 27.15
N SER A 325 2.96 -19.90 27.80
CA SER A 325 3.02 -19.85 29.26
C SER A 325 2.25 -18.63 29.75
N VAL A 326 1.16 -18.89 30.45
CA VAL A 326 0.27 -17.88 31.01
C VAL A 326 0.99 -17.23 32.19
N GLN A 327 1.88 -16.26 31.91
CA GLN A 327 2.50 -15.45 32.94
C GLN A 327 2.70 -13.96 32.58
N SER A 328 2.31 -13.50 31.38
CA SER A 328 2.39 -12.06 31.05
C SER A 328 1.04 -11.36 30.81
N ALA A 329 -0.09 -12.08 30.78
CA ALA A 329 -1.38 -11.50 30.42
C ALA A 329 -2.14 -10.80 31.57
N ALA A 330 -1.60 -10.79 32.80
CA ALA A 330 -2.30 -10.25 33.99
C ALA A 330 -1.81 -8.85 34.45
N SER A 331 -0.99 -8.15 33.65
CA SER A 331 -0.32 -6.90 34.07
C SER A 331 -0.75 -5.63 33.34
N TYR A 332 -1.73 -5.67 32.42
CA TYR A 332 -2.03 -4.53 31.53
C TYR A 332 -3.47 -4.01 31.64
N MET A 333 -3.97 -3.82 32.86
CA MET A 333 -5.34 -3.32 33.09
C MET A 333 -5.43 -2.17 34.11
N ASP A 334 -4.36 -1.42 34.36
CA ASP A 334 -4.44 -0.19 35.16
C ASP A 334 -3.51 0.89 34.59
N GLU A 335 -4.01 2.14 34.55
CA GLU A 335 -3.37 3.42 34.11
C GLU A 335 -3.45 3.66 32.58
N ASP A 336 -4.08 4.68 31.97
CA ASP A 336 -4.57 6.05 32.30
C ASP A 336 -5.82 6.33 31.41
N VAL A 337 -6.95 6.95 31.81
CA VAL A 337 -7.28 8.30 32.32
C VAL A 337 -6.95 9.47 31.38
N ASP A 338 -8.02 9.97 30.74
CA ASP A 338 -8.29 11.31 30.20
C ASP A 338 -7.40 11.93 29.11
N GLU A 339 -7.89 11.91 27.86
CA GLU A 339 -7.65 13.02 26.91
C GLU A 339 -8.89 13.28 26.04
N GLU A 340 -9.72 14.25 26.47
CA GLU A 340 -10.71 14.92 25.63
C GLU A 340 -9.98 15.73 24.54
N VAL A 341 -10.25 15.43 23.26
CA VAL A 341 -9.92 16.36 22.18
C VAL A 341 -11.18 16.78 21.42
N ASN A 342 -11.43 18.07 21.61
CA ASN A 342 -12.55 18.92 21.25
C ASN A 342 -12.65 19.12 19.72
N TYR A 343 -13.76 18.70 19.09
CA TYR A 343 -14.07 19.13 17.72
C TYR A 343 -14.87 20.44 17.79
N ALA A 344 -14.21 21.53 17.36
CA ALA A 344 -14.77 22.86 17.30
C ALA A 344 -16.06 22.88 16.46
N GLU A 345 -17.14 23.33 17.10
CA GLU A 345 -18.37 23.76 16.46
C GLU A 345 -18.08 25.05 15.66
N ASP A 346 -18.16 24.98 14.33
CA ASP A 346 -18.26 26.20 13.52
C ASP A 346 -19.66 26.78 13.70
N SER A 347 -19.72 27.80 14.55
CA SER A 347 -20.89 28.61 14.85
C SER A 347 -21.41 29.36 13.63
N GLU A 348 -22.73 29.31 13.46
CA GLU A 348 -23.52 30.09 12.53
C GLU A 348 -23.31 31.61 12.71
N ASP A 349 -22.73 32.25 11.70
CA ASP A 349 -22.71 33.72 11.61
C ASP A 349 -24.04 34.19 11.02
N THR A 350 -24.95 34.61 11.90
CA THR A 350 -26.22 35.25 11.56
C THR A 350 -26.00 36.76 11.45
N HIS A 351 -25.71 37.25 10.24
CA HIS A 351 -25.83 38.68 9.95
C HIS A 351 -27.26 39.00 9.47
N SER A 352 -27.97 39.71 10.34
CA SER A 352 -29.29 40.28 10.10
C SER A 352 -29.13 41.72 9.59
N ASP A 353 -29.21 41.91 8.28
CA ASP A 353 -29.35 43.24 7.70
C ASP A 353 -30.80 43.71 7.86
N THR A 354 -31.01 44.53 8.89
CA THR A 354 -32.21 45.36 9.04
C THR A 354 -31.75 46.80 9.16
N GLU A 355 -31.77 47.55 8.05
CA GLU A 355 -31.84 49.01 8.11
C GLU A 355 -32.89 49.53 7.12
N LEU A 356 -34.01 49.94 7.71
CA LEU A 356 -34.98 50.89 7.17
C LEU A 356 -34.39 52.30 7.31
N GLY A 357 -34.48 53.13 6.27
CA GLY A 357 -34.18 54.55 6.43
C GLY A 357 -34.14 55.40 5.16
N GLU A 358 -35.32 55.90 4.77
CA GLU A 358 -35.54 57.26 4.23
C GLU A 358 -34.87 57.71 2.90
N MET A 359 -35.60 57.56 1.78
CA MET A 359 -36.27 58.64 1.00
C MET A 359 -36.66 58.16 -0.39
#